data_AF-A0A0F9KFT1-F1
#
_entry.id   AF-A0A0F9KFT1-F1
#
_cell.length_a   1.000
_cell.length_b   1.000
_cell.length_c   1.000
_cell.angle_alpha   90.00
_cell.angle_beta   90.00
_cell.angle_gamma   90.00
#
_symmetry.space_group_name_H-M   'P 1'
#
loop_
_entity.id
_entity.type
_entity.pdbx_description
1 polymer ?
#
loop_
_entity_poly.entity_id
_entity_poly.type
_entity_poly.pdbx_seq_one_letter_code
_entity_poly.pdbx_strand_id
1 'polypeptide(L)'
;MVILFNFTDVEVLEATEPYPFPIAIIKIGYKPPKDSRGGTKWDAFASSLRKLSADGLEALVGKKQEWAIMPHQIRSPLVGDDGLPQLDGNNRPIWGDTDQPCWKVIEVEGLGSTAEKDEDFNQFLVGLADGKTEPQFYSDALTNSKVTERPNIVEAITSRVLLSTLTEMKLLTRDAEGILHKAAVETPST
;
A
#
# COMPACT_ATOMS: atom_id res chain seq x y z
N MET A 1 -8.39 12.27 -16.03
CA MET A 1 -8.83 13.50 -15.32
C MET A 1 -7.80 13.86 -14.23
N VAL A 2 -7.52 15.14 -13.98
CA VAL A 2 -6.65 15.57 -12.85
C VAL A 2 -7.54 16.19 -11.77
N ILE A 3 -7.50 15.63 -10.56
CA ILE A 3 -8.22 16.14 -9.39
C ILE A 3 -7.25 16.98 -8.58
N LEU A 4 -7.69 18.14 -8.10
CA LEU A 4 -6.90 19.05 -7.28
C LEU A 4 -7.40 19.03 -5.84
N PHE A 5 -6.53 18.65 -4.91
CA PHE A 5 -6.77 18.82 -3.48
C PHE A 5 -6.30 20.20 -3.06
N ASN A 6 -7.14 20.94 -2.33
CA ASN A 6 -6.78 22.24 -1.76
C ASN A 6 -6.89 22.14 -0.23
N PHE A 7 -5.76 22.29 0.46
CA PHE A 7 -5.70 22.32 1.92
C PHE A 7 -5.69 23.77 2.39
N THR A 8 -6.50 24.07 3.41
CA THR A 8 -6.62 25.42 3.99
C THR A 8 -5.71 25.63 5.18
N ASP A 9 -5.23 24.55 5.79
CA ASP A 9 -4.42 24.55 7.00
C ASP A 9 -3.46 23.36 6.98
N VAL A 10 -2.29 23.54 7.61
CA VAL A 10 -1.23 22.51 7.69
C VAL A 10 -0.61 22.59 9.08
N GLU A 11 -0.78 21.52 9.84
CA GLU A 11 -0.09 21.31 11.11
C GLU A 11 1.09 20.36 10.89
N VAL A 12 2.28 20.77 11.35
CA VAL A 12 3.50 19.98 11.20
C VAL A 12 3.76 19.23 12.50
N LEU A 13 3.57 17.91 12.48
CA LEU A 13 3.82 17.03 13.63
C LEU A 13 5.33 16.73 13.80
N GLU A 14 6.03 16.51 12.69
CA GLU A 14 7.47 16.25 12.65
C GLU A 14 8.09 16.88 11.41
N ALA A 15 9.27 17.48 11.53
CA ALA A 15 10.00 18.07 10.42
C ALA A 15 11.51 17.82 10.54
N THR A 16 12.11 17.32 9.46
CA THR A 16 13.56 17.08 9.35
C THR A 16 14.33 18.33 8.90
N GLU A 17 13.64 19.39 8.50
CA GLU A 17 14.20 20.68 8.08
C GLU A 17 13.38 21.84 8.70
N PRO A 18 14.01 22.96 9.07
CA PRO A 18 13.30 24.06 9.73
C PRO A 18 12.39 24.79 8.74
N TYR A 19 11.07 24.75 8.98
CA TYR A 19 10.09 25.59 8.29
C TYR A 19 9.45 26.60 9.25
N PRO A 20 9.61 27.91 9.02
CA PRO A 20 8.90 28.93 9.77
C PRO A 20 7.44 28.99 9.28
N PHE A 21 6.56 28.21 9.92
CA PHE A 21 5.09 28.23 9.78
C PHE A 21 4.52 28.14 8.35
N PRO A 22 4.05 26.96 7.90
CA PRO A 22 3.44 26.85 6.58
C PRO A 22 1.95 27.24 6.62
N ILE A 23 1.61 28.51 6.34
CA ILE A 23 0.33 28.79 5.64
C ILE A 23 0.55 28.38 4.18
N ALA A 24 0.55 27.06 3.93
CA ALA A 24 0.83 26.51 2.61
C ALA A 24 -0.48 25.97 2.00
N ILE A 25 -0.90 26.59 0.91
CA ILE A 25 -1.92 25.98 0.05
C ILE A 25 -1.21 24.90 -0.78
N ILE A 26 -1.34 23.66 -0.34
CA ILE A 26 -0.79 22.51 -1.07
C ILE A 26 -1.81 22.12 -2.14
N LYS A 27 -1.36 22.08 -3.41
CA LYS A 27 -2.14 21.57 -4.55
C LYS A 27 -1.53 20.27 -5.04
N ILE A 28 -2.28 19.19 -4.91
CA ILE A 28 -1.87 17.88 -5.42
C ILE A 28 -2.73 17.50 -6.61
N GLY A 29 -2.06 17.19 -7.71
CA GLY A 29 -2.69 16.58 -8.87
C GLY A 29 -2.85 15.08 -8.67
N TYR A 30 -4.08 14.58 -8.73
CA TYR A 30 -4.41 13.16 -8.66
C TYR A 30 -4.98 12.67 -9.99
N LYS A 31 -4.47 11.52 -10.45
CA LYS A 31 -5.06 10.78 -11.58
C LYS A 31 -5.79 9.53 -11.06
N PRO A 32 -7.01 9.24 -11.55
CA PRO A 32 -7.69 7.98 -11.28
C PRO A 32 -6.82 6.78 -11.68
N PRO A 33 -7.00 5.59 -11.05
CA PRO A 33 -6.21 4.40 -11.37
C PRO A 33 -6.18 4.06 -12.86
N LYS A 34 -7.32 4.17 -13.54
CA LYS A 34 -7.47 3.88 -14.97
C LYS A 34 -6.63 4.79 -15.88
N ASP A 35 -6.28 5.98 -15.39
CA ASP A 35 -5.53 7.01 -16.12
C ASP A 35 -4.08 7.15 -15.60
N SER A 36 -3.73 6.50 -14.48
CA SER A 36 -2.38 6.57 -13.93
C SER A 36 -1.48 5.55 -14.62
N ARG A 37 -0.28 5.99 -15.02
CA ARG A 37 0.76 5.10 -15.53
C ARG A 37 1.60 4.48 -14.42
N GLY A 38 1.36 4.84 -13.16
CA GLY A 38 2.11 4.35 -12.01
C GLY A 38 3.57 4.85 -11.97
N GLY A 39 4.29 4.41 -10.93
CA GLY A 39 5.74 4.59 -10.84
C GLY A 39 6.22 6.00 -10.50
N THR A 40 5.38 6.84 -9.88
CA THR A 40 5.79 8.17 -9.40
C THR A 40 5.62 8.30 -7.89
N LYS A 41 6.31 9.26 -7.26
CA LYS A 41 6.12 9.57 -5.83
C LYS A 41 4.66 9.92 -5.49
N TRP A 42 3.95 10.51 -6.46
CA TRP A 42 2.52 10.83 -6.31
C TRP A 42 1.60 9.60 -6.40
N ASP A 43 2.05 8.49 -6.98
CA ASP A 43 1.30 7.24 -6.92
C ASP A 43 1.30 6.63 -5.52
N ALA A 44 2.39 6.81 -4.76
CA ALA A 44 2.44 6.43 -3.34
C ALA A 44 1.33 7.16 -2.56
N PHE A 45 1.24 8.47 -2.74
CA PHE A 45 0.20 9.31 -2.15
C PHE A 45 -1.19 8.85 -2.61
N ALA A 46 -1.41 8.75 -3.92
CA ALA A 46 -2.70 8.38 -4.50
C ALA A 46 -3.18 6.99 -4.06
N SER A 47 -2.28 6.02 -3.92
CA SER A 47 -2.62 4.67 -3.45
C SER A 47 -3.09 4.67 -2.00
N SER A 48 -2.39 5.37 -1.10
CA SER A 48 -2.79 5.52 0.30
C SER A 48 -4.15 6.21 0.44
N LEU A 49 -4.39 7.25 -0.36
CA LEU A 49 -5.66 7.97 -0.39
C LEU A 49 -6.83 7.06 -0.79
N ARG A 50 -6.66 6.28 -1.87
CA ARG A 50 -7.70 5.35 -2.37
C ARG A 50 -8.07 4.28 -1.34
N LYS A 51 -7.11 3.83 -0.52
CA LYS A 51 -7.39 2.88 0.57
C LYS A 51 -8.35 3.49 1.60
N LEU A 52 -8.15 4.76 1.94
CA LEU A 52 -8.96 5.47 2.94
C LEU A 52 -10.31 5.94 2.37
N SER A 53 -10.35 6.29 1.08
CA SER A 53 -11.52 6.86 0.41
C SER A 53 -12.17 5.86 -0.56
N ALA A 54 -12.40 4.62 -0.12
CA ALA A 54 -12.92 3.55 -0.97
C ALA A 54 -14.27 3.91 -1.62
N ASP A 55 -15.12 4.66 -0.90
CA ASP A 55 -16.44 5.09 -1.34
C ASP A 55 -16.43 6.35 -2.24
N GLY A 56 -15.25 6.92 -2.49
CA GLY A 56 -15.09 8.14 -3.29
C GLY A 56 -14.29 9.23 -2.58
N LEU A 57 -13.74 10.15 -3.37
CA LEU A 57 -12.88 11.23 -2.87
C LEU A 57 -13.66 12.33 -2.15
N GLU A 58 -14.96 12.43 -2.40
CA GLU A 58 -15.89 13.32 -1.71
C GLU A 58 -15.89 13.05 -0.21
N ALA A 59 -15.64 11.80 0.20
CA ALA A 59 -15.55 11.41 1.59
C ALA A 59 -14.39 12.06 2.35
N LEU A 60 -13.45 12.73 1.66
CA LEU A 60 -12.29 13.42 2.23
C LEU A 60 -12.52 14.91 2.48
N VAL A 61 -13.60 15.49 1.94
CA VAL A 61 -13.86 16.93 2.02
C VAL A 61 -14.15 17.33 3.46
N GLY A 62 -13.41 18.33 3.96
CA GLY A 62 -13.59 18.87 5.30
C GLY A 62 -12.94 18.05 6.43
N LYS A 63 -12.20 16.99 6.11
CA LYS A 63 -11.55 16.11 7.10
C LYS A 63 -10.07 16.42 7.26
N LYS A 64 -9.57 16.29 8.48
CA LYS A 64 -8.13 16.30 8.74
C LYS A 64 -7.47 15.05 8.16
N GLN A 65 -6.26 15.23 7.63
CA GLN A 65 -5.44 14.15 7.07
C GLN A 65 -4.07 14.18 7.73
N GLU A 66 -3.61 13.00 8.16
CA GLU A 66 -2.26 12.83 8.68
C GLU A 66 -1.38 12.19 7.61
N TRP A 67 -0.22 12.79 7.35
CA TRP A 67 0.69 12.35 6.31
C TRP A 67 2.04 12.01 6.92
N ALA A 68 2.66 10.95 6.39
CA ALA A 68 4.00 10.54 6.78
C ALA A 68 4.85 10.25 5.55
N ILE A 69 6.16 10.46 5.68
CA ILE A 69 7.14 9.98 4.71
C ILE A 69 7.37 8.49 4.99
N MET A 70 7.05 7.65 4.02
CA MET A 70 7.24 6.20 4.11
C MET A 70 7.93 5.65 2.85
N PRO A 71 8.65 4.52 2.94
CA PRO A 71 9.18 3.83 1.77
C PRO A 71 8.08 3.45 0.78
N HIS A 72 8.34 3.65 -0.51
CA HIS A 72 7.50 3.14 -1.59
C HIS A 72 8.39 2.71 -2.76
N GLN A 73 8.06 1.56 -3.35
CA GLN A 73 8.74 1.02 -4.51
C GLN A 73 8.42 1.90 -5.73
N ILE A 74 9.45 2.56 -6.26
CA ILE A 74 9.36 3.41 -7.44
C ILE A 74 10.38 2.94 -8.45
N ARG A 75 9.90 2.76 -9.69
CA ARG A 75 10.75 2.47 -10.83
C ARG A 75 11.73 3.62 -11.05
N SER A 76 12.98 3.36 -10.70
CA SER A 76 14.08 4.33 -10.71
C SER A 76 15.30 3.67 -11.37
N PRO A 77 16.27 4.45 -11.87
CA PRO A 77 17.54 3.87 -12.31
C PRO A 77 18.22 3.15 -11.14
N LEU A 78 18.64 1.91 -11.36
CA LEU A 78 19.42 1.16 -10.38
C LEU A 78 20.77 1.86 -10.20
N VAL A 79 21.22 1.91 -8.96
CA VAL A 79 22.45 2.59 -8.58
C VAL A 79 23.44 1.52 -8.11
N GLY A 80 24.70 1.61 -8.54
CA GLY A 80 25.79 0.76 -8.07
C GLY A 80 26.30 1.17 -6.69
N ASP A 81 27.23 0.40 -6.14
CA ASP A 81 27.83 0.67 -4.82
C ASP A 81 28.59 2.00 -4.76
N ASP A 82 28.92 2.57 -5.91
CA ASP A 82 29.59 3.86 -6.10
C ASP A 82 28.62 5.06 -6.17
N GLY A 83 27.31 4.82 -6.05
CA GLY A 83 26.31 5.86 -6.16
C GLY A 83 26.02 6.30 -7.61
N LEU A 84 26.57 5.61 -8.62
CA LEU A 84 26.34 5.91 -10.03
C LEU A 84 25.26 5.00 -10.65
N PRO A 85 24.50 5.47 -11.65
CA PRO A 85 23.52 4.63 -12.33
C PRO A 85 24.18 3.42 -13.00
N GLN A 86 23.65 2.23 -12.77
CA GLN A 86 24.03 1.03 -13.50
C GLN A 86 23.59 1.18 -14.96
N LEU A 87 24.50 0.93 -15.89
CA LEU A 87 24.24 1.02 -17.32
C LEU A 87 24.18 -0.38 -17.96
N ASP A 88 23.32 -0.54 -18.96
CA ASP A 88 23.26 -1.72 -19.82
C ASP A 88 24.42 -1.72 -20.85
N GLY A 89 24.52 -2.78 -21.65
CA GLY A 89 25.53 -2.91 -22.71
C GLY A 89 25.46 -1.84 -23.82
N ASN A 90 24.44 -0.96 -23.80
CA ASN A 90 24.25 0.16 -24.72
C ASN A 90 24.37 1.52 -24.01
N ASN A 91 24.97 1.59 -22.83
CA ASN A 91 25.11 2.80 -22.00
C ASN A 91 23.77 3.44 -21.58
N ARG A 92 22.69 2.66 -21.47
CA ARG A 92 21.39 3.15 -20.96
C ARG A 92 21.22 2.75 -19.50
N PRO A 93 20.60 3.60 -18.66
CA PRO A 93 20.32 3.24 -17.28
C PRO A 93 19.47 1.98 -17.20
N ILE A 94 19.89 1.03 -16.36
CA ILE A 94 19.07 -0.13 -15.97
C ILE A 94 18.02 0.38 -14.99
N TRP A 95 16.75 0.10 -15.26
CA TRP A 95 15.63 0.51 -14.41
C TRP A 95 15.17 -0.66 -13.57
N GLY A 96 14.92 -0.42 -12.28
CA GLY A 96 14.31 -1.37 -11.37
C GLY A 96 13.45 -0.67 -10.33
N ASP A 97 12.72 -1.44 -9.56
CA ASP A 97 11.96 -0.90 -8.43
C ASP A 97 12.91 -0.72 -7.25
N THR A 98 12.96 0.51 -6.74
CA THR A 98 13.78 0.88 -5.57
C THR A 98 12.92 1.56 -4.53
N ASP A 99 13.22 1.32 -3.26
CA ASP A 99 12.54 2.02 -2.17
C ASP A 99 12.95 3.49 -2.15
N GLN A 100 11.94 4.36 -2.25
CA GLN A 100 12.12 5.80 -2.20
C GLN A 100 11.23 6.40 -1.10
N PRO A 101 11.71 7.40 -0.34
CA PRO A 101 10.89 8.11 0.63
C PRO A 101 9.81 8.92 -0.10
N CYS A 102 8.55 8.63 0.21
CA CYS A 102 7.39 9.24 -0.42
C CYS A 102 6.34 9.63 0.63
N TRP A 103 5.67 10.76 0.41
CA TRP A 103 4.51 11.15 1.20
C TRP A 103 3.35 10.19 0.96
N LYS A 104 2.77 9.69 2.06
CA LYS A 104 1.55 8.90 2.08
C LYS A 104 0.60 9.47 3.12
N VAL A 105 -0.70 9.35 2.85
CA VAL A 105 -1.75 9.63 3.84
C VAL A 105 -1.88 8.40 4.71
N ILE A 106 -1.62 8.55 6.01
CA ILE A 106 -1.66 7.43 6.97
C ILE A 106 -2.97 7.39 7.74
N GLU A 107 -3.64 8.52 7.90
CA GLU A 107 -4.93 8.60 8.58
C GLU A 107 -5.80 9.71 8.00
N VAL A 108 -7.10 9.47 7.98
CA VAL A 108 -8.10 10.51 7.72
C VAL A 108 -9.16 10.46 8.81
N GLU A 109 -9.44 11.62 9.39
CA GLU A 109 -10.41 11.77 10.47
C GLU A 109 -11.77 11.16 10.10
N GLY A 110 -12.25 10.21 10.92
CA GLY A 110 -13.52 9.52 10.69
C GLY A 110 -13.55 8.53 9.52
N LEU A 111 -12.41 8.25 8.85
CA LEU A 111 -12.25 7.12 7.92
C LEU A 111 -11.31 6.02 8.46
N GLY A 112 -10.51 6.35 9.48
CA GLY A 112 -9.53 5.48 10.10
C GLY A 112 -8.15 5.60 9.47
N SER A 113 -7.24 4.71 9.86
CA SER A 113 -5.85 4.69 9.37
C SER A 113 -5.62 3.69 8.25
N THR A 114 -4.60 3.90 7.42
CA THR A 114 -4.22 2.92 6.39
C THR A 114 -3.77 1.61 6.99
N ALA A 115 -3.20 1.65 8.19
CA ALA A 115 -2.78 0.46 8.93
C ALA A 115 -4.00 -0.38 9.32
N GLU A 116 -5.05 0.25 9.90
CA GLU A 116 -6.31 -0.42 10.22
C GLU A 116 -6.94 -1.04 8.96
N LYS A 117 -6.99 -0.30 7.85
CA LYS A 117 -7.56 -0.83 6.59
C LYS A 117 -6.77 -2.01 6.02
N ASP A 118 -5.45 -2.01 6.19
CA ASP A 118 -4.60 -3.12 5.77
C ASP A 118 -4.78 -4.33 6.71
N GLU A 119 -4.90 -4.09 8.02
CA GLU A 119 -5.18 -5.15 9.00
C GLU A 119 -6.56 -5.79 8.78
N ASP A 120 -7.61 -5.00 8.63
CA ASP A 120 -8.97 -5.47 8.31
C ASP A 120 -8.98 -6.33 7.05
N PHE A 121 -8.23 -5.91 6.02
CA PHE A 121 -8.14 -6.64 4.78
C PHE A 121 -7.34 -7.94 4.91
N ASN A 122 -6.26 -7.93 5.70
CA ASN A 122 -5.51 -9.14 6.03
C ASN A 122 -6.37 -10.13 6.82
N GLN A 123 -7.16 -9.67 7.80
CA GLN A 123 -8.11 -10.51 8.53
C GLN A 123 -9.17 -11.11 7.59
N PHE A 124 -9.64 -10.33 6.62
CA PHE A 124 -10.54 -10.82 5.57
C PHE A 124 -9.89 -11.93 4.71
N LEU A 125 -8.64 -11.74 4.27
CA LEU A 125 -7.90 -12.76 3.50
C LEU A 125 -7.68 -14.04 4.32
N VAL A 126 -7.32 -13.89 5.60
CA VAL A 126 -7.14 -15.02 6.52
C VAL A 126 -8.46 -15.77 6.72
N GLY A 127 -9.56 -15.07 6.96
CA GLY A 127 -10.89 -15.69 7.08
C GLY A 127 -11.36 -16.34 5.78
N LEU A 128 -10.95 -15.83 4.62
CA LEU A 128 -11.24 -16.45 3.33
C LEU A 128 -10.42 -17.74 3.10
N ALA A 129 -9.20 -17.80 3.63
CA ALA A 129 -8.29 -18.93 3.52
C ALA A 129 -8.55 -20.05 4.54
N ASP A 130 -9.08 -19.69 5.71
CA ASP A 130 -9.32 -20.63 6.82
C ASP A 130 -10.17 -21.84 6.41
N GLY A 131 -9.70 -23.03 6.75
CA GLY A 131 -10.35 -24.31 6.42
C GLY A 131 -10.24 -24.73 4.95
N LYS A 132 -9.43 -24.05 4.12
CA LYS A 132 -9.27 -24.37 2.69
C LYS A 132 -7.87 -24.83 2.35
N THR A 133 -7.78 -25.65 1.30
CA THR A 133 -6.50 -25.92 0.64
C THR A 133 -6.06 -24.72 -0.21
N GLU A 134 -4.77 -24.61 -0.50
CA GLU A 134 -4.23 -23.52 -1.33
C GLU A 134 -4.93 -23.37 -2.70
N PRO A 135 -5.21 -24.45 -3.47
CA PRO A 135 -5.94 -24.34 -4.72
C PRO A 135 -7.36 -23.82 -4.55
N GLN A 136 -8.06 -24.23 -3.49
CA GLN A 136 -9.42 -23.76 -3.18
C GLN A 136 -9.41 -22.28 -2.78
N PHE A 137 -8.45 -21.87 -1.94
CA PHE A 137 -8.28 -20.49 -1.56
C PHE A 137 -8.05 -19.60 -2.79
N TYR A 138 -7.14 -19.95 -3.69
CA TYR A 138 -6.88 -19.12 -4.87
C TYR A 138 -8.07 -19.06 -5.83
N SER A 139 -8.80 -20.16 -6.01
CA SER A 139 -10.03 -20.18 -6.80
C SER A 139 -11.08 -19.21 -6.23
N ASP A 140 -11.29 -19.24 -4.91
CA ASP A 140 -12.25 -18.38 -4.23
C ASP A 140 -11.79 -16.92 -4.17
N ALA A 141 -10.49 -16.68 -3.98
CA ALA A 141 -9.92 -15.34 -3.93
C ALA A 141 -10.00 -14.65 -5.29
N LEU A 142 -9.71 -15.35 -6.39
CA LEU A 142 -9.77 -14.78 -7.74
C LEU A 142 -11.21 -14.56 -8.25
N THR A 143 -12.21 -15.13 -7.58
CA THR A 143 -13.64 -14.89 -7.87
C THR A 143 -14.25 -13.84 -6.94
N ASN A 144 -13.54 -13.40 -5.90
CA ASN A 144 -14.03 -12.43 -4.93
C ASN A 144 -13.81 -10.98 -5.42
N SER A 145 -14.88 -10.17 -5.42
CA SER A 145 -14.81 -8.77 -5.86
C SER A 145 -13.83 -7.94 -5.01
N LYS A 146 -13.81 -8.13 -3.69
CA LYS A 146 -12.91 -7.39 -2.77
C LYS A 146 -11.43 -7.67 -3.01
N VAL A 147 -11.10 -8.86 -3.52
CA VAL A 147 -9.73 -9.25 -3.87
C VAL A 147 -9.37 -8.73 -5.25
N THR A 148 -10.25 -8.94 -6.23
CA THR A 148 -10.03 -8.52 -7.63
C THR A 148 -10.00 -7.00 -7.83
N GLU A 149 -10.62 -6.24 -6.93
CA GLU A 149 -10.51 -4.78 -6.86
C GLU A 149 -9.12 -4.28 -6.45
N ARG A 150 -8.23 -5.16 -5.96
CA ARG A 150 -6.86 -4.84 -5.52
C ARG A 150 -5.81 -5.52 -6.41
N PRO A 151 -5.33 -4.85 -7.48
CA PRO A 151 -4.40 -5.46 -8.45
C PRO A 151 -3.12 -6.02 -7.83
N ASN A 152 -2.58 -5.37 -6.80
CA ASN A 152 -1.40 -5.84 -6.09
C ASN A 152 -1.63 -7.18 -5.37
N ILE A 153 -2.85 -7.43 -4.88
CA ILE A 153 -3.21 -8.69 -4.22
C ILE A 153 -3.45 -9.77 -5.27
N VAL A 154 -4.08 -9.44 -6.39
CA VAL A 154 -4.22 -10.35 -7.53
C VAL A 154 -2.85 -10.77 -8.04
N GLU A 155 -1.92 -9.82 -8.20
CA GLU A 155 -0.55 -10.09 -8.60
C GLU A 155 0.15 -11.03 -7.60
N ALA A 156 0.05 -10.74 -6.29
CA ALA A 156 0.59 -11.59 -5.23
C ALA A 156 -0.01 -13.02 -5.22
N ILE A 157 -1.29 -13.18 -5.59
CA ILE A 157 -1.93 -14.49 -5.75
C ILE A 157 -1.35 -15.20 -6.98
N THR A 158 -1.28 -14.51 -8.12
CA THR A 158 -0.79 -15.10 -9.38
C THR A 158 0.70 -15.47 -9.33
N SER A 159 1.50 -14.72 -8.56
CA SER A 159 2.92 -15.01 -8.31
C SER A 159 3.14 -16.03 -7.20
N ARG A 160 2.08 -16.50 -6.53
CA ARG A 160 2.09 -17.44 -5.39
C ARG A 160 2.90 -16.94 -4.18
N VAL A 161 3.01 -15.62 -4.03
CA VAL A 161 3.74 -15.00 -2.91
C VAL A 161 2.78 -14.62 -1.76
N LEU A 162 1.47 -14.49 -2.01
CA LEU A 162 0.52 -14.04 -1.00
C LEU A 162 0.49 -14.96 0.25
N LEU A 163 0.39 -16.28 0.05
CA LEU A 163 0.32 -17.22 1.18
C LEU A 163 1.63 -17.29 1.97
N SER A 164 2.78 -17.19 1.30
CA SER A 164 4.07 -17.13 2.00
C SER A 164 4.17 -15.87 2.84
N THR A 165 3.77 -14.71 2.30
CA THR A 165 3.75 -13.46 3.05
C THR A 165 2.81 -13.53 4.26
N LEU A 166 1.60 -14.07 4.12
CA LEU A 166 0.65 -14.22 5.24
C LEU A 166 1.16 -15.21 6.32
N THR A 167 1.93 -16.22 5.91
CA THR A 167 2.57 -17.17 6.84
C THR A 167 3.77 -16.54 7.55
N GLU A 168 4.60 -15.78 6.85
CA GLU A 168 5.72 -15.00 7.43
C GLU A 168 5.24 -13.95 8.42
N MET A 169 4.10 -13.32 8.13
CA MET A 169 3.40 -12.40 9.04
C MET A 169 2.72 -13.12 10.22
N LYS A 170 2.82 -14.44 10.31
CA LYS A 170 2.19 -15.29 11.34
C LYS A 170 0.68 -15.14 11.43
N LEU A 171 0.02 -14.87 10.29
CA LEU A 171 -1.44 -14.74 10.21
C LEU A 171 -2.11 -16.05 9.78
N LEU A 172 -1.40 -16.91 9.06
CA LEU A 172 -1.84 -18.24 8.62
C LEU A 172 -0.83 -19.32 9.02
N THR A 173 -1.33 -20.52 9.28
CA THR A 173 -0.54 -21.73 9.40
C THR A 173 -1.07 -22.79 8.43
N ARG A 174 -0.21 -23.74 8.06
CA ARG A 174 -0.58 -24.88 7.22
C ARG A 174 -0.42 -26.16 8.02
N ASP A 175 -1.44 -27.01 8.00
CA ASP A 175 -1.36 -28.32 8.64
C ASP A 175 -0.69 -29.38 7.76
N ALA A 176 -0.58 -30.61 8.30
CA ALA A 176 0.03 -31.74 7.59
C ALA A 176 -0.77 -32.18 6.34
N GLU A 177 -2.05 -31.78 6.24
CA GLU A 177 -2.95 -32.10 5.13
C GLU A 177 -2.99 -31.01 4.05
N GLY A 178 -2.25 -29.91 4.28
CA GLY A 178 -2.17 -28.78 3.35
C GLY A 178 -3.32 -27.78 3.47
N ILE A 179 -4.13 -27.89 4.52
CA ILE A 179 -5.23 -26.97 4.84
C ILE A 179 -4.65 -25.75 5.56
N LEU A 180 -5.13 -24.58 5.17
CA LEU A 180 -4.77 -23.29 5.75
C LEU A 180 -5.66 -23.02 6.95
N HIS A 181 -5.05 -22.65 8.07
CA HIS A 181 -5.72 -22.29 9.31
C HIS A 181 -5.33 -20.88 9.70
N LYS A 182 -6.27 -20.13 10.27
CA LYS A 182 -5.95 -18.87 10.96
C LYS A 182 -4.96 -19.17 12.08
N ALA A 183 -3.84 -18.42 12.11
CA ALA A 183 -2.88 -18.57 13.19
C ALA A 183 -3.57 -18.22 14.53
N ALA A 184 -3.46 -19.12 15.51
CA ALA A 184 -3.93 -18.85 16.85
C ALA A 184 -3.08 -17.71 17.45
N VAL A 185 -3.75 -16.68 17.98
CA VAL A 185 -3.07 -15.66 18.79
C VAL A 185 -2.54 -16.37 20.02
N GLU A 186 -1.25 -16.66 20.06
CA GLU A 186 -0.57 -17.11 21.28
C GLU A 186 -0.76 -16.01 22.32
N THR A 187 -1.72 -16.21 23.21
CA THR A 187 -1.85 -15.41 24.43
C THR A 187 -0.61 -15.76 25.25
N PRO A 188 0.26 -14.79 25.60
CA PRO A 188 1.40 -15.09 26.45
C PRO A 188 0.86 -15.59 27.78
N SER A 189 1.10 -16.86 28.06
CA SER A 189 0.80 -17.47 29.35
C SER A 189 1.65 -16.78 30.40
N THR A 190 0.95 -16.14 31.34
CA THR A 190 1.41 -15.49 32.58
C THR A 190 2.59 -16.16 33.26
#